data_AF-A0A395S8K5-F1
#
_entry.id   AF-A0A395S8K5-F1
#
_cell.length_a   1.000
_cell.length_b   1.000
_cell.length_c   1.000
_cell.angle_alpha   90.00
_cell.angle_beta   90.00
_cell.angle_gamma   90.00
#
_symmetry.space_group_name_H-M   'P 1'
#
loop_
_entity.id
_entity.type
_entity.pdbx_description
1 polymer ?
#
loop_
_entity_poly.entity_id
_entity_poly.type
_entity_poly.pdbx_seq_one_letter_code
_entity_poly.pdbx_strand_id
1 'polypeptide(L)'
;MAHQAERLPWHTLASIFELRPTNPCQHDALNLHQRDGPEAVQAIYQFMDAFLKNATSDAQRKREKYPEKHDPLDPGIFLRSMTGAECEDEGVGMQYERSPKDEIILTDELVEKITPTVRRWLPKNKGGSAQNMLLCPHTDNTDKCGCALPYKERQLAAFQRDCYPNGCYEFDRYNREAYRNLEFVKTLLLLGEMDPILRCVGLNLGWNMICDYAITMYLTLNIIYCFPETWKTDDGSPVDDYRNLGSYQKAIRLCTMSNGCQVATYPHRDVFGIEDGQFHPSSQPYDISRWRHIAKEDTFLTEMMGMGDPEEPIETIFKLEFYPYGLMTYEEFLSLEKPTSYRPHPTDVLQIRWMLGKKGLPIEISDSILSAADYVPKRSLPIDGKPFHPGNKAELGRYLDECWQLIVRTLAFFGINISVFLERFPWIGRIIKFITDFAMAP
;
A
#
# COMPACT_ATOMS: atom_id res chain seq x y z
N MET A 1 -9.70 -21.13 -2.24
CA MET A 1 -9.47 -21.35 -3.68
C MET A 1 -8.73 -20.14 -4.19
N ALA A 2 -7.84 -20.29 -5.16
CA ALA A 2 -7.23 -19.13 -5.81
C ALA A 2 -8.34 -18.25 -6.42
N HIS A 3 -8.25 -16.95 -6.23
CA HIS A 3 -9.20 -15.98 -6.76
C HIS A 3 -9.14 -15.98 -8.29
N GLN A 4 -10.30 -15.92 -8.95
CA GLN A 4 -10.42 -16.02 -10.40
C GLN A 4 -9.80 -17.30 -11.02
N ALA A 5 -9.87 -18.43 -10.33
CA ALA A 5 -9.34 -19.71 -10.82
C ALA A 5 -9.89 -20.16 -12.19
N GLU A 6 -11.08 -19.73 -12.58
CA GLU A 6 -11.67 -20.03 -13.89
C GLU A 6 -11.14 -19.11 -15.01
N ARG A 7 -10.58 -17.94 -14.66
CA ARG A 7 -10.13 -16.93 -15.62
C ARG A 7 -8.61 -16.88 -15.76
N LEU A 8 -7.88 -17.31 -14.73
CA LEU A 8 -6.42 -17.21 -14.64
C LEU A 8 -5.80 -18.61 -14.48
N PRO A 9 -4.75 -18.96 -15.26
CA PRO A 9 -4.15 -20.28 -15.25
C PRO A 9 -3.16 -20.43 -14.07
N TRP A 10 -3.66 -20.35 -12.84
CA TRP A 10 -2.84 -20.39 -11.62
C TRP A 10 -2.01 -21.66 -11.50
N HIS A 11 -2.57 -22.83 -11.83
CA HIS A 11 -1.84 -24.09 -11.77
C HIS A 11 -0.69 -24.13 -12.78
N THR A 12 -0.89 -23.58 -13.98
CA THR A 12 0.18 -23.43 -14.98
C THR A 12 1.29 -22.53 -14.47
N LEU A 13 0.93 -21.37 -13.89
CA LEU A 13 1.91 -20.48 -13.27
C LEU A 13 2.62 -21.15 -12.10
N ALA A 14 1.90 -21.78 -11.17
CA ALA A 14 2.46 -22.44 -10.01
C ALA A 14 3.41 -23.59 -10.38
N SER A 15 3.15 -24.29 -11.51
CA SER A 15 3.98 -25.41 -11.97
C SER A 15 5.43 -25.05 -12.31
N ILE A 16 5.70 -23.75 -12.53
CA ILE A 16 7.05 -23.26 -12.78
C ILE A 16 7.82 -23.02 -11.48
N PHE A 17 7.17 -23.10 -10.32
CA PHE A 17 7.81 -22.91 -9.04
C PHE A 17 8.02 -24.26 -8.35
N GLU A 18 9.09 -24.33 -7.56
CA GLU A 18 9.40 -25.46 -6.69
C GLU A 18 9.70 -24.92 -5.29
N LEU A 19 9.13 -25.59 -4.28
CA LEU A 19 9.44 -25.31 -2.89
C LEU A 19 10.74 -26.02 -2.51
N ARG A 20 11.80 -25.26 -2.26
CA ARG A 20 13.10 -25.81 -1.86
C ARG A 20 13.88 -24.82 -0.98
N PRO A 21 14.85 -25.30 -0.19
CA PRO A 21 15.81 -24.42 0.46
C PRO A 21 16.55 -23.57 -0.57
N THR A 22 16.81 -22.31 -0.23
CA THR A 22 17.70 -21.44 -0.98
C THR A 22 19.14 -21.98 -0.95
N ASN A 23 20.05 -21.39 -1.71
CA ASN A 23 21.45 -21.81 -1.66
C ASN A 23 22.10 -21.47 -0.29
N PRO A 24 23.28 -22.05 0.04
CA PRO A 24 23.95 -21.79 1.32
C PRO A 24 24.31 -20.31 1.56
N CYS A 25 24.54 -19.51 0.51
CA CYS A 25 24.77 -18.07 0.64
C CYS A 25 23.51 -17.30 1.09
N GLN A 26 22.35 -17.97 1.04
CA GLN A 26 21.06 -17.48 1.52
C GLN A 26 20.60 -18.27 2.76
N HIS A 27 21.54 -18.97 3.39
CA HIS A 27 21.36 -19.70 4.64
C HIS A 27 20.22 -20.73 4.59
N ASP A 28 20.01 -21.34 3.41
CA ASP A 28 19.06 -22.45 3.22
C ASP A 28 17.60 -22.12 3.64
N ALA A 29 17.18 -20.85 3.56
CA ALA A 29 15.81 -20.42 3.78
C ALA A 29 14.83 -21.16 2.86
N LEU A 30 13.72 -21.68 3.39
CA LEU A 30 12.71 -22.36 2.57
C LEU A 30 11.93 -21.33 1.73
N ASN A 31 11.85 -21.52 0.41
CA ASN A 31 11.12 -20.59 -0.45
C ASN A 31 10.66 -21.19 -1.78
N LEU A 32 9.87 -20.41 -2.52
CA LEU A 32 9.46 -20.70 -3.89
C LEU A 32 10.56 -20.25 -4.86
N HIS A 33 11.10 -21.21 -5.62
CA HIS A 33 12.11 -20.97 -6.65
C HIS A 33 11.52 -21.23 -8.03
N GLN A 34 11.76 -20.32 -8.98
CA GLN A 34 11.42 -20.59 -10.37
C GLN A 34 12.32 -21.69 -10.92
N ARG A 35 11.72 -22.62 -11.65
CA ARG A 35 12.39 -23.66 -12.43
C ARG A 35 13.00 -23.03 -13.67
N ASP A 36 14.22 -23.43 -13.98
CA ASP A 36 14.89 -23.02 -15.21
C ASP A 36 14.32 -23.78 -16.41
N GLY A 37 14.11 -23.09 -17.52
CA GLY A 37 13.74 -23.72 -18.79
C GLY A 37 12.75 -22.92 -19.65
N PRO A 38 12.63 -23.29 -20.94
CA PRO A 38 11.72 -22.63 -21.88
C PRO A 38 10.25 -22.78 -21.49
N GLU A 39 9.90 -23.88 -20.81
CA GLU A 39 8.53 -24.15 -20.32
C GLU A 39 8.10 -23.13 -19.26
N ALA A 40 9.01 -22.73 -18.37
CA ALA A 40 8.73 -21.72 -17.36
C ALA A 40 8.42 -20.35 -18.00
N VAL A 41 9.22 -19.98 -19.00
CA VAL A 41 9.01 -18.74 -19.79
C VAL A 41 7.65 -18.79 -20.50
N GLN A 42 7.31 -19.92 -21.13
CA GLN A 42 6.03 -20.08 -21.82
C GLN A 42 4.83 -19.98 -20.86
N ALA A 43 4.91 -20.61 -19.69
CA ALA A 43 3.87 -20.57 -18.67
C ALA A 43 3.68 -19.15 -18.09
N ILE A 44 4.77 -18.40 -17.89
CA ILE A 44 4.73 -16.97 -17.53
C ILE A 44 3.95 -16.19 -18.59
N TYR A 45 4.32 -16.30 -19.88
CA TYR A 45 3.64 -15.58 -20.94
C TYR A 45 2.15 -15.94 -21.06
N GLN A 46 1.80 -17.22 -20.92
CA GLN A 46 0.40 -17.66 -20.92
C GLN A 46 -0.39 -17.07 -19.76
N PHE A 47 0.18 -17.07 -18.55
CA PHE A 47 -0.46 -16.44 -17.40
C PHE A 47 -0.62 -14.93 -17.59
N MET A 48 0.42 -14.26 -18.11
CA MET A 48 0.40 -12.83 -18.36
C MET A 48 -0.67 -12.42 -19.36
N ASP A 49 -0.77 -13.14 -20.48
CA ASP A 49 -1.78 -12.87 -21.50
C ASP A 49 -3.19 -12.99 -20.91
N ALA A 50 -3.45 -14.07 -20.17
CA ALA A 50 -4.72 -14.25 -19.47
C ALA A 50 -4.97 -13.14 -18.42
N PHE A 51 -3.97 -12.81 -17.61
CA PHE A 51 -4.08 -11.77 -16.58
C PHE A 51 -4.40 -10.41 -17.19
N LEU A 52 -3.61 -9.98 -18.19
CA LEU A 52 -3.77 -8.70 -18.87
C LEU A 52 -5.11 -8.61 -19.59
N LYS A 53 -5.49 -9.65 -20.32
CA LYS A 53 -6.79 -9.73 -21.01
C LYS A 53 -7.95 -9.56 -20.04
N ASN A 54 -7.92 -10.28 -18.91
CA ASN A 54 -8.97 -10.21 -17.91
C ASN A 54 -9.00 -8.88 -17.16
N ALA A 55 -7.85 -8.40 -16.68
CA ALA A 55 -7.76 -7.12 -15.97
C ALA A 55 -8.17 -5.95 -16.88
N THR A 56 -7.80 -6.00 -18.16
CA THR A 56 -8.17 -4.97 -19.14
C THR A 56 -9.66 -5.00 -19.47
N SER A 57 -10.24 -6.18 -19.67
CA SER A 57 -11.68 -6.31 -19.88
C SER A 57 -12.47 -5.79 -18.67
N ASP A 58 -12.00 -6.07 -17.46
CA ASP A 58 -12.61 -5.54 -16.24
C ASP A 58 -12.45 -4.02 -16.11
N ALA A 59 -11.29 -3.49 -16.51
CA ALA A 59 -10.99 -2.06 -16.53
C ALA A 59 -11.84 -1.32 -17.56
N GLN A 60 -12.05 -1.90 -18.75
CA GLN A 60 -12.99 -1.40 -19.76
C GLN A 60 -14.40 -1.29 -19.19
N ARG A 61 -14.93 -2.39 -18.64
CA ARG A 61 -16.25 -2.40 -17.99
C ARG A 61 -16.36 -1.41 -16.83
N LYS A 62 -15.26 -1.16 -16.11
CA LYS A 62 -15.21 -0.13 -15.06
C LYS A 62 -15.23 1.27 -15.66
N ARG A 63 -14.51 1.51 -16.76
CA ARG A 63 -14.41 2.80 -17.45
C ARG A 63 -15.71 3.19 -18.15
N GLU A 64 -16.44 2.23 -18.71
CA GLU A 64 -17.77 2.40 -19.34
C GLU A 64 -18.82 3.00 -18.41
N LYS A 65 -18.63 2.90 -17.08
CA LYS A 65 -19.52 3.51 -16.09
C LYS A 65 -19.38 5.03 -16.01
N TYR A 66 -18.40 5.60 -16.68
CA TYR A 66 -18.05 7.02 -16.63
C TYR A 66 -18.01 7.61 -18.05
N PRO A 67 -18.23 8.92 -18.22
CA PRO A 67 -18.22 9.58 -19.53
C PRO A 67 -16.94 9.27 -20.32
N GLU A 68 -17.07 8.95 -21.61
CA GLU A 68 -15.94 8.59 -22.49
C GLU A 68 -14.91 9.72 -22.60
N LYS A 69 -15.39 10.97 -22.59
CA LYS A 69 -14.58 12.18 -22.57
C LYS A 69 -14.91 13.00 -21.34
N HIS A 70 -13.90 13.28 -20.53
CA HIS A 70 -13.90 14.44 -19.65
C HIS A 70 -13.24 15.59 -20.42
N ASP A 71 -13.62 16.83 -20.13
CA ASP A 71 -12.95 17.97 -20.75
C ASP A 71 -11.44 17.86 -20.49
N PRO A 72 -10.60 17.90 -21.54
CA PRO A 72 -9.18 17.67 -21.39
C PRO A 72 -8.59 18.75 -20.48
N LEU A 73 -8.13 18.35 -19.30
CA LEU A 73 -7.36 19.23 -18.44
C LEU A 73 -5.98 19.47 -19.05
N ASP A 74 -5.45 20.68 -18.90
CA ASP A 74 -4.03 20.93 -19.08
C ASP A 74 -3.27 20.26 -17.92
N PRO A 75 -2.51 19.17 -18.17
CA PRO A 75 -1.62 18.64 -17.16
C PRO A 75 -0.53 19.69 -16.97
N GLY A 76 -0.62 20.43 -15.87
CA GLY A 76 0.32 21.52 -15.53
C GLY A 76 1.79 21.10 -15.64
N ILE A 77 2.70 22.08 -15.54
CA ILE A 77 4.13 21.93 -15.84
C ILE A 77 4.77 20.79 -15.03
N PHE A 78 4.28 20.53 -13.82
CA PHE A 78 4.65 19.39 -12.96
C PHE A 78 4.72 18.05 -13.71
N LEU A 79 3.69 17.79 -14.51
CA LEU A 79 3.42 16.45 -15.01
C LEU A 79 4.21 16.15 -16.29
N ARG A 80 4.61 17.20 -17.02
CA ARG A 80 5.47 17.09 -18.21
C ARG A 80 6.93 16.85 -17.84
N SER A 81 7.42 17.48 -16.77
CA SER A 81 8.82 17.34 -16.32
C SER A 81 9.15 15.97 -15.71
N MET A 82 8.16 15.22 -15.19
CA MET A 82 8.37 13.97 -14.45
C MET A 82 8.16 12.70 -15.31
N THR A 83 7.64 12.84 -16.54
CA THR A 83 7.39 11.73 -17.47
C THR A 83 8.56 11.46 -18.43
N GLY A 84 9.64 12.25 -18.35
CA GLY A 84 10.78 12.16 -19.28
C GLY A 84 10.44 12.58 -20.72
N ALA A 85 9.32 13.28 -20.94
CA ALA A 85 9.05 13.90 -22.23
C ALA A 85 10.01 15.09 -22.39
N GLU A 86 10.96 14.97 -23.32
CA GLU A 86 11.89 16.05 -23.63
C GLU A 86 11.12 17.30 -24.07
N CYS A 87 11.51 18.44 -23.49
CA CYS A 87 11.01 19.76 -23.88
C CYS A 87 11.60 20.16 -25.24
N GLU A 88 11.05 19.61 -26.32
CA GLU A 88 11.21 20.19 -27.66
C GLU A 88 9.88 20.81 -28.10
N ASP A 89 9.46 21.90 -27.43
CA ASP A 89 8.70 22.96 -28.10
C ASP A 89 8.57 24.20 -27.19
N GLU A 90 9.54 25.11 -27.29
CA GLU A 90 9.31 26.51 -26.95
C GLU A 90 8.51 27.15 -28.10
N GLY A 91 7.18 26.99 -28.12
CA GLY A 91 6.47 27.65 -29.22
C GLY A 91 4.97 27.51 -29.41
N VAL A 92 4.18 26.81 -28.60
CA VAL A 92 2.71 26.91 -28.71
C VAL A 92 2.05 26.78 -27.34
N GLY A 93 1.87 27.92 -26.66
CA GLY A 93 0.89 28.02 -25.60
C GLY A 93 -0.51 27.91 -26.20
N MET A 94 -1.03 26.69 -26.37
CA MET A 94 -2.46 26.50 -26.64
C MET A 94 -3.24 27.02 -25.42
N GLN A 95 -3.84 28.19 -25.57
CA GLN A 95 -4.85 28.71 -24.66
C GLN A 95 -6.09 27.82 -24.75
N TYR A 96 -6.11 26.73 -23.98
CA TYR A 96 -7.36 26.05 -23.67
C TYR A 96 -8.17 26.94 -22.72
N GLU A 97 -9.48 27.00 -22.91
CA GLU A 97 -10.39 27.59 -21.92
C GLU A 97 -10.18 26.85 -20.60
N ARG A 98 -9.48 27.51 -19.67
CA ARG A 98 -9.25 27.00 -18.33
C ARG A 98 -10.62 26.77 -17.70
N SER A 99 -10.95 25.51 -17.39
CA SER A 99 -12.15 25.18 -16.61
C SER A 99 -12.29 26.15 -15.43
N PRO A 100 -13.51 26.52 -15.01
CA PRO A 100 -13.70 27.49 -13.95
C PRO A 100 -12.83 27.10 -12.76
N LYS A 101 -11.92 27.99 -12.33
CA LYS A 101 -10.98 27.72 -11.23
C LYS A 101 -11.68 27.28 -9.95
N ASP A 102 -12.98 27.55 -9.86
CA ASP A 102 -13.83 27.28 -8.71
C ASP A 102 -14.71 26.01 -8.85
N GLU A 103 -14.54 25.20 -9.90
CA GLU A 103 -15.28 23.93 -10.04
C GLU A 103 -14.96 22.99 -8.87
N ILE A 104 -15.98 22.60 -8.12
CA ILE A 104 -15.87 21.65 -7.01
C ILE A 104 -16.01 20.24 -7.53
N ILE A 105 -14.96 19.44 -7.40
CA ILE A 105 -14.94 18.02 -7.81
C ILE A 105 -15.05 17.06 -6.63
N LEU A 106 -14.81 17.54 -5.41
CA LEU A 106 -15.11 16.79 -4.18
C LEU A 106 -16.39 17.34 -3.54
N THR A 107 -17.51 16.67 -3.82
CA THR A 107 -18.81 16.99 -3.22
C THR A 107 -18.81 16.74 -1.71
N ASP A 108 -19.78 17.30 -0.99
CA ASP A 108 -19.89 17.10 0.46
C ASP A 108 -20.08 15.62 0.82
N GLU A 109 -20.89 14.87 0.07
CA GLU A 109 -21.06 13.42 0.24
C GLU A 109 -19.73 12.67 0.09
N LEU A 110 -18.95 13.03 -0.93
CA LEU A 110 -17.65 12.40 -1.16
C LEU A 110 -16.65 12.77 -0.06
N VAL A 111 -16.67 14.02 0.41
CA VAL A 111 -15.85 14.47 1.52
C VAL A 111 -16.16 13.67 2.78
N GLU A 112 -17.44 13.48 3.12
CA GLU A 112 -17.84 12.66 4.26
C GLU A 112 -17.32 11.22 4.13
N LYS A 113 -17.42 10.65 2.93
CA LYS A 113 -16.96 9.30 2.62
C LYS A 113 -15.45 9.12 2.77
N ILE A 114 -14.64 10.07 2.28
CA ILE A 114 -13.17 9.94 2.29
C ILE A 114 -12.52 10.42 3.59
N THR A 115 -13.20 11.28 4.35
CA THR A 115 -12.67 11.89 5.58
C THR A 115 -12.08 10.89 6.59
N PRO A 116 -12.70 9.72 6.87
CA PRO A 116 -12.12 8.73 7.77
C PRO A 116 -10.72 8.29 7.33
N THR A 117 -10.52 8.03 6.04
CA THR A 117 -9.21 7.64 5.48
C THR A 117 -8.23 8.81 5.44
N VAL A 118 -8.71 10.01 5.09
CA VAL A 118 -7.89 11.24 5.08
C VAL A 118 -7.30 11.53 6.46
N ARG A 119 -8.10 11.40 7.51
CA ARG A 119 -7.65 11.62 8.90
C ARG A 119 -6.55 10.66 9.35
N ARG A 120 -6.35 9.53 8.66
CA ARG A 120 -5.26 8.58 8.97
C ARG A 120 -3.90 9.13 8.54
N TRP A 121 -3.82 9.79 7.38
CA TRP A 121 -2.56 10.32 6.85
C TRP A 121 -2.38 11.83 7.03
N LEU A 122 -3.45 12.58 7.30
CA LEU A 122 -3.39 14.01 7.58
C LEU A 122 -3.43 14.23 9.11
N PRO A 123 -2.28 14.45 9.79
CA PRO A 123 -2.26 14.63 11.23
C PRO A 123 -3.06 15.86 11.65
N LYS A 124 -3.75 15.78 12.80
CA LYS A 124 -4.39 16.93 13.42
C LYS A 124 -3.30 17.93 13.84
N ASN A 125 -3.40 19.18 13.37
CA ASN A 125 -2.56 20.26 13.88
C ASN A 125 -2.76 20.37 15.40
N LYS A 126 -1.69 20.16 16.18
CA LYS A 126 -1.69 20.18 17.66
C LYS A 126 -2.18 21.51 18.27
N GLY A 127 -2.33 22.59 17.47
CA GLY A 127 -2.74 23.92 17.93
C GLY A 127 -4.02 24.49 17.33
N GLY A 128 -4.74 23.74 16.48
CA GLY A 128 -6.02 24.20 15.93
C GLY A 128 -7.19 23.63 16.71
N SER A 129 -8.18 24.46 17.07
CA SER A 129 -9.46 23.96 17.58
C SER A 129 -10.20 23.25 16.44
N ALA A 130 -9.83 22.00 16.14
CA ALA A 130 -10.54 21.18 15.19
C ALA A 130 -11.91 20.87 15.79
N GLN A 131 -12.93 21.65 15.42
CA GLN A 131 -14.31 21.23 15.61
C GLN A 131 -14.47 19.87 14.91
N ASN A 132 -15.12 18.91 15.57
CA ASN A 132 -15.42 17.58 15.03
C ASN A 132 -16.37 17.60 13.81
N MET A 133 -16.55 18.76 13.15
CA MET A 133 -17.35 18.88 11.94
C MET A 133 -16.70 18.13 10.77
N LEU A 134 -17.52 17.34 10.08
CA LEU A 134 -17.14 16.55 8.90
C LEU A 134 -16.87 17.44 7.68
N LEU A 135 -17.60 18.55 7.56
CA LEU A 135 -17.47 19.53 6.49
C LEU A 135 -16.76 20.79 6.97
N CYS A 136 -15.95 21.39 6.10
CA CYS A 136 -15.28 22.66 6.37
C CYS A 136 -16.31 23.80 6.21
N PRO A 137 -16.70 24.50 7.29
CA PRO A 137 -17.63 25.64 7.17
C PRO A 137 -16.96 26.88 6.56
N HIS A 138 -15.63 26.87 6.44
CA HIS A 138 -14.83 27.94 5.89
C HIS A 138 -14.84 27.87 4.36
N THR A 139 -15.50 28.85 3.74
CA THR A 139 -15.52 29.08 2.28
C THR A 139 -14.55 30.17 1.87
N ASP A 140 -13.90 30.84 2.82
CA ASP A 140 -12.82 31.77 2.55
C ASP A 140 -11.60 31.01 2.01
N ASN A 141 -10.94 31.57 1.00
CA ASN A 141 -9.77 30.97 0.33
C ASN A 141 -8.51 30.87 1.23
N THR A 142 -8.67 30.90 2.56
CA THR A 142 -7.56 30.83 3.50
C THR A 142 -7.33 29.37 3.93
N ASP A 143 -6.13 28.86 3.69
CA ASP A 143 -5.73 27.48 4.03
C ASP A 143 -5.52 27.25 5.54
N LYS A 144 -6.05 28.14 6.39
CA LYS A 144 -5.78 28.19 7.83
C LYS A 144 -6.85 27.54 8.70
N CYS A 145 -7.92 27.01 8.11
CA CYS A 145 -9.06 26.46 8.85
C CYS A 145 -8.77 25.17 9.65
N GLY A 146 -7.67 24.46 9.34
CA GLY A 146 -7.32 23.20 10.00
C GLY A 146 -8.26 22.03 9.73
N CYS A 147 -9.22 22.19 8.80
CA CYS A 147 -10.13 21.12 8.38
C CYS A 147 -9.40 20.04 7.58
N ALA A 148 -9.89 18.80 7.62
CA ALA A 148 -9.29 17.69 6.89
C ALA A 148 -9.35 17.89 5.36
N LEU A 149 -10.46 18.47 4.87
CA LEU A 149 -10.66 18.86 3.48
C LEU A 149 -11.21 20.30 3.40
N PRO A 150 -10.34 21.32 3.39
CA PRO A 150 -10.70 22.72 3.14
C PRO A 150 -11.41 22.89 1.79
N TYR A 151 -12.28 23.89 1.65
CA TYR A 151 -13.05 24.14 0.42
C TYR A 151 -12.15 24.26 -0.82
N LYS A 152 -11.05 25.02 -0.73
CA LYS A 152 -10.06 25.19 -1.81
C LYS A 152 -9.47 23.85 -2.29
N GLU A 153 -9.26 22.90 -1.38
CA GLU A 153 -8.71 21.58 -1.70
C GLU A 153 -9.69 20.63 -2.40
N ARG A 154 -10.97 21.01 -2.47
CA ARG A 154 -12.02 20.28 -3.18
C ARG A 154 -12.18 20.71 -4.63
N GLN A 155 -11.55 21.83 -5.00
CA GLN A 155 -11.65 22.42 -6.32
C GLN A 155 -10.74 21.70 -7.31
N LEU A 156 -11.17 21.61 -8.56
CA LEU A 156 -10.40 21.07 -9.67
C LEU A 156 -9.00 21.70 -9.77
N ALA A 157 -8.93 23.02 -9.57
CA ALA A 157 -7.69 23.78 -9.62
C ALA A 157 -6.63 23.30 -8.59
N ALA A 158 -7.05 22.75 -7.45
CA ALA A 158 -6.11 22.22 -6.44
C ALA A 158 -5.38 20.96 -6.95
N PHE A 159 -6.02 20.17 -7.81
CA PHE A 159 -5.43 19.00 -8.47
C PHE A 159 -4.60 19.36 -9.71
N GLN A 160 -4.60 20.63 -10.11
CA GLN A 160 -3.82 21.17 -11.24
C GLN A 160 -2.61 22.00 -10.78
N ARG A 161 -2.27 21.99 -9.48
CA ARG A 161 -1.13 22.74 -8.95
C ARG A 161 0.17 22.25 -9.58
N ASP A 162 1.01 23.21 -9.96
CA ASP A 162 2.38 22.93 -10.39
C ASP A 162 3.21 22.41 -9.20
N CYS A 163 4.23 21.63 -9.53
CA CYS A 163 5.30 21.26 -8.62
C CYS A 163 6.55 21.92 -9.12
N TYR A 164 7.32 22.39 -8.17
CA TYR A 164 8.59 23.01 -8.42
C TYR A 164 9.67 21.95 -8.25
N PRO A 165 10.54 21.74 -9.27
CA PRO A 165 11.75 20.95 -9.09
C PRO A 165 12.58 21.60 -8.00
N ASN A 166 12.91 20.86 -6.95
CA ASN A 166 13.70 21.34 -5.83
C ASN A 166 14.47 20.20 -5.17
N GLY A 167 15.41 20.54 -4.29
CA GLY A 167 16.10 19.55 -3.48
C GLY A 167 15.14 18.86 -2.52
N CYS A 168 15.43 17.62 -2.13
CA CYS A 168 14.59 16.82 -1.22
C CYS A 168 14.23 17.55 0.09
N TYR A 169 15.12 18.40 0.60
CA TYR A 169 14.91 19.19 1.82
C TYR A 169 13.93 20.36 1.66
N GLU A 170 13.67 20.79 0.43
CA GLU A 170 12.76 21.89 0.11
C GLU A 170 11.41 21.40 -0.44
N PHE A 171 11.27 20.08 -0.65
CA PHE A 171 10.09 19.49 -1.25
C PHE A 171 8.81 19.91 -0.53
N ASP A 172 8.78 19.78 0.80
CA ASP A 172 7.63 20.16 1.63
C ASP A 172 7.35 21.67 1.62
N ARG A 173 8.34 22.50 1.31
CA ARG A 173 8.16 23.96 1.26
C ARG A 173 7.40 24.39 0.02
N TYR A 174 7.72 23.80 -1.14
CA TYR A 174 7.15 24.22 -2.41
C TYR A 174 6.03 23.30 -2.92
N ASN A 175 6.02 22.03 -2.54
CA ASN A 175 5.16 21.01 -3.16
C ASN A 175 4.14 20.39 -2.20
N ARG A 176 4.11 20.78 -0.92
CA ARG A 176 3.20 20.22 0.10
C ARG A 176 1.72 20.27 -0.31
N GLU A 177 1.28 21.36 -0.92
CA GLU A 177 -0.11 21.48 -1.38
C GLU A 177 -0.40 20.48 -2.50
N ALA A 178 0.38 20.49 -3.59
CA ALA A 178 0.22 19.54 -4.69
C ALA A 178 0.32 18.07 -4.22
N TYR A 179 1.26 17.77 -3.32
CA TYR A 179 1.42 16.45 -2.73
C TYR A 179 0.23 16.05 -1.84
N ARG A 180 -0.42 16.98 -1.15
CA ARG A 180 -1.66 16.70 -0.41
C ARG A 180 -2.79 16.29 -1.36
N ASN A 181 -2.98 16.99 -2.49
CA ASN A 181 -3.97 16.59 -3.50
C ASN A 181 -3.66 15.22 -4.10
N LEU A 182 -2.37 14.86 -4.15
CA LEU A 182 -1.97 13.53 -4.49
C LEU A 182 -2.54 12.50 -3.49
N GLU A 183 -2.33 12.67 -2.19
CA GLU A 183 -2.89 11.75 -1.19
C GLU A 183 -4.45 11.65 -1.24
N PHE A 184 -5.15 12.70 -1.68
CA PHE A 184 -6.59 12.64 -1.94
C PHE A 184 -6.95 11.71 -3.09
N VAL A 185 -6.30 11.82 -4.26
CA VAL A 185 -6.58 10.89 -5.36
C VAL A 185 -6.21 9.44 -4.99
N LYS A 186 -5.30 9.22 -4.02
CA LYS A 186 -4.88 7.87 -3.58
C LYS A 186 -6.03 7.27 -2.80
N THR A 187 -6.58 8.11 -1.92
CA THR A 187 -7.74 7.80 -1.10
C THR A 187 -8.97 7.54 -1.98
N LEU A 188 -9.20 8.34 -3.02
CA LEU A 188 -10.30 8.13 -3.96
C LEU A 188 -10.14 6.82 -4.73
N LEU A 189 -8.92 6.52 -5.22
CA LEU A 189 -8.64 5.28 -5.95
C LEU A 189 -8.89 4.06 -5.07
N LEU A 190 -8.42 4.14 -3.82
CA LEU A 190 -8.62 3.13 -2.80
C LEU A 190 -10.11 2.86 -2.55
N LEU A 191 -10.92 3.92 -2.44
CA LEU A 191 -12.35 3.82 -2.19
C LEU A 191 -13.18 3.56 -3.46
N GLY A 192 -12.56 3.57 -4.63
CA GLY A 192 -13.19 3.26 -5.92
C GLY A 192 -13.97 4.42 -6.55
N GLU A 193 -13.71 5.64 -6.08
CA GLU A 193 -14.33 6.89 -6.50
C GLU A 193 -13.64 7.45 -7.75
N MET A 194 -14.00 6.92 -8.92
CA MET A 194 -13.25 7.22 -10.15
C MET A 194 -13.63 8.53 -10.82
N ASP A 195 -14.85 9.05 -10.65
CA ASP A 195 -15.29 10.26 -11.39
C ASP A 195 -14.38 11.48 -11.15
N PRO A 196 -14.04 11.84 -9.90
CA PRO A 196 -13.10 12.95 -9.65
C PRO A 196 -11.70 12.64 -10.19
N ILE A 197 -11.26 11.39 -10.07
CA ILE A 197 -9.93 10.96 -10.52
C ILE A 197 -9.81 11.09 -12.04
N LEU A 198 -10.81 10.62 -12.79
CA LEU A 198 -10.86 10.69 -14.25
C LEU A 198 -10.95 12.12 -14.77
N ARG A 199 -11.45 13.05 -13.95
CA ARG A 199 -11.35 14.49 -14.22
C ARG A 199 -9.93 14.99 -14.03
N CYS A 200 -9.21 14.59 -12.97
CA CYS A 200 -7.84 15.01 -12.64
C CYS A 200 -6.72 14.43 -13.56
N VAL A 201 -6.95 14.30 -14.87
CA VAL A 201 -6.03 13.65 -15.82
C VAL A 201 -4.60 14.22 -15.71
N GLY A 202 -3.63 13.32 -15.62
CA GLY A 202 -2.20 13.63 -15.76
C GLY A 202 -1.34 13.39 -14.51
N LEU A 203 -1.92 13.14 -13.34
CA LEU A 203 -1.14 12.88 -12.13
C LEU A 203 -0.41 11.53 -12.24
N ASN A 204 0.93 11.52 -12.30
CA ASN A 204 1.74 10.29 -12.44
C ASN A 204 2.42 9.83 -11.14
N LEU A 205 2.05 10.34 -9.96
CA LEU A 205 2.89 10.21 -8.77
C LEU A 205 2.26 9.37 -7.66
N GLY A 206 2.99 8.37 -7.21
CA GLY A 206 2.70 7.59 -6.00
C GLY A 206 1.50 6.64 -6.07
N TRP A 207 0.63 6.71 -7.08
CA TRP A 207 -0.45 5.72 -7.31
C TRP A 207 0.09 4.34 -7.62
N ASN A 208 1.25 4.29 -8.29
CA ASN A 208 1.84 3.04 -8.69
C ASN A 208 2.04 2.12 -7.49
N MET A 209 2.36 2.67 -6.31
CA MET A 209 2.48 1.89 -5.07
C MET A 209 1.17 1.18 -4.69
N ILE A 210 0.00 1.79 -4.93
CA ILE A 210 -1.31 1.15 -4.68
C ILE A 210 -1.44 -0.10 -5.56
N CYS A 211 -1.14 0.03 -6.85
CA CYS A 211 -1.21 -1.07 -7.79
C CYS A 211 -0.12 -2.12 -7.52
N ASP A 212 1.12 -1.68 -7.30
CA ASP A 212 2.28 -2.53 -7.05
C ASP A 212 2.04 -3.40 -5.81
N TYR A 213 1.52 -2.84 -4.71
CA TYR A 213 1.23 -3.61 -3.49
C TYR A 213 0.01 -4.52 -3.65
N ALA A 214 -1.04 -4.06 -4.32
CA ALA A 214 -2.19 -4.88 -4.65
C ALA A 214 -1.78 -6.10 -5.49
N ILE A 215 -1.00 -5.91 -6.55
CA ILE A 215 -0.50 -7.00 -7.39
C ILE A 215 0.42 -7.92 -6.59
N THR A 216 1.37 -7.36 -5.84
CA THR A 216 2.32 -8.14 -5.05
C THR A 216 1.58 -9.08 -4.10
N MET A 217 0.68 -8.56 -3.26
CA MET A 217 -0.08 -9.40 -2.33
C MET A 217 -1.02 -10.36 -3.05
N TYR A 218 -1.68 -9.91 -4.11
CA TYR A 218 -2.60 -10.74 -4.90
C TYR A 218 -1.89 -11.95 -5.49
N LEU A 219 -0.74 -11.75 -6.14
CA LEU A 219 0.04 -12.84 -6.73
C LEU A 219 0.66 -13.72 -5.65
N THR A 220 1.30 -13.16 -4.63
CA THR A 220 1.94 -13.95 -3.56
C THR A 220 0.93 -14.88 -2.89
N LEU A 221 -0.25 -14.40 -2.51
CA LEU A 221 -1.25 -15.23 -1.84
C LEU A 221 -1.86 -16.28 -2.76
N ASN A 222 -2.14 -15.94 -4.03
CA ASN A 222 -2.71 -16.92 -4.96
C ASN A 222 -1.70 -18.00 -5.38
N ILE A 223 -0.42 -17.64 -5.52
CA ILE A 223 0.64 -18.60 -5.82
C ILE A 223 0.86 -19.53 -4.63
N ILE A 224 1.04 -19.00 -3.40
CA ILE A 224 1.21 -19.84 -2.20
C ILE A 224 0.00 -20.75 -1.99
N TYR A 225 -1.23 -20.27 -2.28
CA TYR A 225 -2.43 -21.11 -2.20
C TYR A 225 -2.32 -22.37 -3.08
N CYS A 226 -1.56 -22.35 -4.17
CA CYS A 226 -1.34 -23.50 -5.05
C CYS A 226 -0.38 -24.55 -4.48
N PHE A 227 0.26 -24.30 -3.34
CA PHE A 227 1.14 -25.22 -2.62
C PHE A 227 0.47 -25.64 -1.29
N PRO A 228 -0.55 -26.52 -1.33
CA PRO A 228 -1.31 -26.92 -0.14
C PRO A 228 -0.44 -27.45 0.99
N GLU A 229 0.68 -28.10 0.69
CA GLU A 229 1.65 -28.60 1.67
C GLU A 229 2.21 -27.52 2.60
N THR A 230 2.09 -26.23 2.23
CA THR A 230 2.55 -25.11 3.04
C THR A 230 1.50 -24.56 4.00
N TRP A 231 0.21 -24.87 3.80
CA TRP A 231 -0.89 -24.32 4.59
C TRP A 231 -1.96 -25.34 5.02
N LYS A 232 -1.81 -26.60 4.62
CA LYS A 232 -2.70 -27.70 4.95
C LYS A 232 -1.91 -29.03 5.02
N THR A 233 -2.11 -29.79 6.09
CA THR A 233 -1.59 -31.17 6.23
C THR A 233 -2.40 -32.18 5.40
N ASP A 234 -1.88 -33.40 5.25
CA ASP A 234 -2.54 -34.49 4.53
C ASP A 234 -3.94 -34.86 5.08
N ASP A 235 -4.13 -34.76 6.40
CA ASP A 235 -5.42 -34.95 7.07
C ASP A 235 -6.39 -33.76 6.90
N GLY A 236 -5.88 -32.67 6.32
CA GLY A 236 -6.59 -31.45 6.02
C GLY A 236 -6.65 -30.42 7.14
N SER A 237 -5.93 -30.62 8.23
CA SER A 237 -5.72 -29.63 9.27
C SER A 237 -4.92 -28.42 8.74
N PRO A 238 -5.20 -27.19 9.20
CA PRO A 238 -4.42 -26.03 8.77
C PRO A 238 -3.01 -26.07 9.36
N VAL A 239 -2.00 -25.78 8.54
CA VAL A 239 -0.63 -25.47 8.97
C VAL A 239 -0.24 -24.07 8.53
N ASP A 240 0.84 -23.55 9.11
CA ASP A 240 1.23 -22.15 8.99
C ASP A 240 2.65 -21.98 8.43
N ASP A 241 3.22 -23.03 7.84
CA ASP A 241 4.60 -23.08 7.37
C ASP A 241 4.86 -22.06 6.27
N TYR A 242 3.85 -21.74 5.46
CA TYR A 242 3.92 -20.71 4.43
C TYR A 242 4.32 -19.32 4.98
N ARG A 243 4.05 -19.03 6.27
CA ARG A 243 4.39 -17.75 6.89
C ARG A 243 5.89 -17.57 7.11
N ASN A 244 6.62 -18.68 7.08
CA ASN A 244 8.08 -18.71 7.15
C ASN A 244 8.72 -18.69 5.75
N LEU A 245 7.95 -18.59 4.67
CA LEU A 245 8.52 -18.43 3.34
C LEU A 245 9.07 -17.01 3.20
N GLY A 246 10.29 -16.89 2.67
CA GLY A 246 10.91 -15.60 2.44
C GLY A 246 10.05 -14.69 1.55
N SER A 247 9.44 -15.26 0.49
CA SER A 247 8.54 -14.53 -0.41
C SER A 247 7.30 -13.96 0.29
N TYR A 248 6.73 -14.69 1.25
CA TYR A 248 5.60 -14.21 2.04
C TYR A 248 6.01 -13.07 2.98
N GLN A 249 7.09 -13.24 3.74
CA GLN A 249 7.58 -12.21 4.66
C GLN A 249 7.97 -10.92 3.91
N LYS A 250 8.64 -11.05 2.76
CA LYS A 250 8.99 -9.92 1.88
C LYS A 250 7.75 -9.19 1.37
N ALA A 251 6.70 -9.91 0.96
CA ALA A 251 5.44 -9.32 0.52
C ALA A 251 4.75 -8.55 1.66
N ILE A 252 4.66 -9.16 2.84
CA ILE A 252 4.09 -8.53 4.04
C ILE A 252 4.84 -7.24 4.35
N ARG A 253 6.17 -7.30 4.47
CA ARG A 253 6.98 -6.11 4.78
C ARG A 253 6.79 -5.03 3.72
N LEU A 254 6.97 -5.35 2.45
CA LEU A 254 6.88 -4.37 1.36
C LEU A 254 5.54 -3.64 1.35
N CYS A 255 4.43 -4.36 1.51
CA CYS A 255 3.08 -3.81 1.37
C CYS A 255 2.56 -3.13 2.64
N THR A 256 3.26 -3.26 3.78
CA THR A 256 2.86 -2.67 5.07
C THR A 256 3.91 -1.72 5.66
N MET A 257 5.07 -1.59 5.03
CA MET A 257 6.15 -0.69 5.48
C MET A 257 5.75 0.77 5.41
N SER A 258 6.14 1.54 6.43
CA SER A 258 5.93 2.98 6.48
C SER A 258 6.90 3.68 5.56
N ASN A 259 6.43 3.95 4.35
CA ASN A 259 7.13 4.80 3.41
C ASN A 259 6.29 6.05 3.11
N GLY A 260 6.78 6.89 2.19
CA GLY A 260 6.08 8.10 1.74
C GLY A 260 4.76 7.85 1.00
N CYS A 261 4.05 6.74 1.22
CA CYS A 261 2.74 6.44 0.64
C CYS A 261 1.87 5.60 1.60
N GLN A 262 1.45 6.23 2.69
CA GLN A 262 0.65 5.60 3.73
C GLN A 262 -0.64 4.98 3.19
N VAL A 263 -1.34 5.68 2.29
CA VAL A 263 -2.63 5.24 1.74
C VAL A 263 -2.54 3.89 1.03
N ALA A 264 -1.44 3.62 0.31
CA ALA A 264 -1.26 2.34 -0.39
C ALA A 264 -1.14 1.15 0.55
N THR A 265 -0.72 1.38 1.80
CA THR A 265 -0.51 0.30 2.78
C THR A 265 -1.78 -0.09 3.53
N TYR A 266 -2.81 0.75 3.54
CA TYR A 266 -3.98 0.58 4.41
C TYR A 266 -4.73 -0.75 4.21
N PRO A 267 -5.07 -1.18 2.98
CA PRO A 267 -5.76 -2.47 2.80
C PRO A 267 -4.93 -3.63 3.35
N HIS A 268 -3.62 -3.56 3.18
CA HIS A 268 -2.70 -4.59 3.62
C HIS A 268 -2.57 -4.59 5.15
N ARG A 269 -2.34 -3.43 5.75
CA ARG A 269 -2.23 -3.27 7.21
C ARG A 269 -3.51 -3.63 7.94
N ASP A 270 -4.65 -3.18 7.43
CA ASP A 270 -5.95 -3.41 8.06
C ASP A 270 -6.33 -4.89 8.00
N VAL A 271 -5.97 -5.60 6.92
CA VAL A 271 -6.21 -7.05 6.83
C VAL A 271 -5.30 -7.83 7.76
N PHE A 272 -4.00 -7.56 7.73
CA PHE A 272 -3.01 -8.32 8.51
C PHE A 272 -2.81 -7.83 9.95
N GLY A 273 -3.46 -6.74 10.37
CA GLY A 273 -3.25 -6.17 11.69
C GLY A 273 -1.86 -5.58 11.88
N ILE A 274 -1.24 -5.02 10.84
CA ILE A 274 0.12 -4.49 10.92
C ILE A 274 0.09 -2.99 11.20
N GLU A 275 0.86 -2.56 12.21
CA GLU A 275 0.93 -1.16 12.61
C GLU A 275 1.68 -0.27 11.61
N ASP A 276 1.28 1.00 11.54
CA ASP A 276 2.15 2.01 10.95
C ASP A 276 3.43 2.16 11.79
N GLY A 277 4.56 2.01 11.13
CA GLY A 277 5.89 2.02 11.73
C GLY A 277 6.32 0.64 12.23
N GLN A 278 5.55 -0.42 11.97
CA GLN A 278 5.99 -1.79 12.27
C GLN A 278 7.25 -2.17 11.49
N PHE A 279 7.34 -1.70 10.25
CA PHE A 279 8.52 -1.84 9.39
C PHE A 279 8.93 -0.46 8.86
N HIS A 280 10.24 -0.22 8.84
CA HIS A 280 10.88 1.03 8.47
C HIS A 280 11.80 0.84 7.25
N PRO A 281 11.91 1.81 6.31
CA PRO A 281 12.76 1.69 5.13
C PRO A 281 14.23 1.38 5.44
N SER A 282 14.76 1.89 6.55
CA SER A 282 16.15 1.69 6.97
C SER A 282 16.45 0.30 7.57
N SER A 283 15.44 -0.57 7.74
CA SER A 283 15.59 -1.96 8.18
C SER A 283 16.42 -2.10 9.46
N GLN A 284 16.08 -1.31 10.49
CA GLN A 284 16.83 -1.28 11.74
C GLN A 284 16.25 -2.30 12.73
N PRO A 285 17.05 -3.24 13.25
CA PRO A 285 16.55 -4.21 14.21
C PRO A 285 16.32 -3.53 15.57
N TYR A 286 15.20 -3.83 16.23
CA TYR A 286 14.87 -3.32 17.56
C TYR A 286 15.89 -3.78 18.61
N ASP A 287 16.23 -5.07 18.59
CA ASP A 287 17.26 -5.65 19.45
C ASP A 287 18.57 -5.82 18.68
N ILE A 288 19.32 -4.73 18.54
CA ILE A 288 20.61 -4.75 17.83
C ILE A 288 21.61 -5.75 18.42
N SER A 289 21.54 -6.03 19.73
CA SER A 289 22.47 -6.97 20.37
C SER A 289 22.28 -8.38 19.83
N ARG A 290 21.04 -8.79 19.57
CA ARG A 290 20.70 -10.07 18.93
C ARG A 290 21.17 -10.14 17.48
N TRP A 291 21.08 -9.03 16.74
CA TRP A 291 21.31 -8.99 15.29
C TRP A 291 22.66 -8.41 14.87
N ARG A 292 23.55 -8.12 15.82
CA ARG A 292 24.87 -7.52 15.58
C ARG A 292 25.72 -8.28 14.55
N HIS A 293 25.54 -9.60 14.44
CA HIS A 293 26.29 -10.45 13.52
C HIS A 293 25.89 -10.29 12.04
N ILE A 294 24.76 -9.63 11.74
CA ILE A 294 24.28 -9.31 10.37
C ILE A 294 23.92 -7.84 10.20
N ALA A 295 24.30 -6.99 11.15
CA ALA A 295 24.05 -5.55 11.13
C ALA A 295 25.37 -4.79 11.00
N LYS A 296 25.34 -3.70 10.24
CA LYS A 296 26.47 -2.79 10.08
C LYS A 296 26.08 -1.39 10.51
N GLU A 297 27.07 -0.62 10.95
CA GLU A 297 26.90 0.79 11.24
C GLU A 297 26.45 1.54 9.98
N ASP A 298 25.43 2.38 10.12
CA ASP A 298 24.97 3.30 9.09
C ASP A 298 25.63 4.67 9.31
N THR A 299 26.87 4.80 8.83
CA THR A 299 27.67 6.03 9.00
C THR A 299 26.96 7.26 8.44
N PHE A 300 26.27 7.12 7.29
CA PHE A 300 25.53 8.22 6.67
C PHE A 300 24.42 8.74 7.58
N LEU A 301 23.54 7.86 8.08
CA LEU A 301 22.46 8.29 8.97
C LEU A 301 23.00 8.77 10.33
N THR A 302 24.06 8.14 10.83
CA THR A 302 24.72 8.53 12.10
C THR A 302 25.30 9.94 12.00
N GLU A 303 25.99 10.27 10.91
CA GLU A 303 26.50 11.62 10.64
C GLU A 303 25.36 12.63 10.44
N MET A 304 24.28 12.23 9.75
CA MET A 304 23.12 13.09 9.53
C MET A 304 22.39 13.44 10.84
N MET A 305 22.21 12.48 11.74
CA MET A 305 21.63 12.72 13.07
C MET A 305 22.59 13.49 13.99
N GLY A 306 23.90 13.31 13.79
CA GLY A 306 24.95 14.05 14.49
C GLY A 306 25.07 15.54 14.15
N MET A 307 24.36 16.01 13.11
CA MET A 307 24.21 17.45 12.83
C MET A 307 23.10 18.12 13.68
N GLY A 308 22.54 17.41 14.66
CA GLY A 308 21.58 17.90 15.64
C GLY A 308 22.21 18.64 16.84
N ASP A 309 21.50 18.67 17.97
CA ASP A 309 21.92 19.37 19.19
C ASP A 309 23.19 18.73 19.79
N PRO A 310 24.31 19.47 19.96
CA PRO A 310 25.60 18.91 20.40
C PRO A 310 25.61 18.35 21.83
N GLU A 311 24.55 18.52 22.63
CA GLU A 311 24.45 17.98 23.99
C GLU A 311 23.84 16.56 24.06
N GLU A 312 23.22 16.04 22.98
CA GLU A 312 22.73 14.67 22.95
C GLU A 312 23.79 13.69 22.41
N PRO A 313 24.08 12.58 23.12
CA PRO A 313 25.00 11.57 22.62
C PRO A 313 24.46 10.98 21.31
N ILE A 314 25.28 11.01 20.26
CA ILE A 314 24.95 10.41 18.97
C ILE A 314 24.87 8.89 19.16
N GLU A 315 23.66 8.34 19.20
CA GLU A 315 23.48 6.89 19.13
C GLU A 315 23.92 6.39 17.76
N THR A 316 24.89 5.48 17.73
CA THR A 316 25.32 4.79 16.52
C THR A 316 24.13 4.05 15.91
N ILE A 317 23.76 4.41 14.69
CA ILE A 317 22.67 3.75 13.98
C ILE A 317 23.21 2.51 13.29
N PHE A 318 22.50 1.39 13.42
CA PHE A 318 22.82 0.17 12.71
C PHE A 318 21.73 -0.15 11.68
N LYS A 319 22.13 -0.63 10.50
CA LYS A 319 21.24 -1.22 9.49
C LYS A 319 21.60 -2.67 9.23
N LEU A 320 20.61 -3.49 8.93
CA LEU A 320 20.86 -4.86 8.47
C LEU A 320 21.61 -4.84 7.13
N GLU A 321 22.60 -5.72 6.98
CA GLU A 321 23.30 -5.90 5.70
C GLU A 321 22.38 -6.53 4.65
N PHE A 322 21.52 -7.45 5.11
CA PHE A 322 20.42 -8.04 4.36
C PHE A 322 19.25 -8.32 5.30
N TYR A 323 18.04 -8.34 4.75
CA TYR A 323 16.86 -8.69 5.55
C TYR A 323 16.70 -10.22 5.61
N PRO A 324 16.54 -10.86 6.79
CA PRO A 324 16.65 -12.33 6.92
C PRO A 324 15.32 -13.03 6.63
N TYR A 325 14.70 -12.69 5.51
CA TYR A 325 13.41 -13.26 5.11
C TYR A 325 13.51 -14.79 4.99
N GLY A 326 12.57 -15.48 5.63
CA GLY A 326 12.46 -16.93 5.65
C GLY A 326 13.50 -17.66 6.52
N LEU A 327 14.36 -16.90 7.22
CA LEU A 327 15.32 -17.43 8.20
C LEU A 327 14.83 -17.28 9.65
N MET A 328 13.67 -16.66 9.84
CA MET A 328 13.07 -16.45 11.15
C MET A 328 11.60 -16.84 11.11
N THR A 329 11.08 -17.19 12.29
CA THR A 329 9.64 -17.41 12.45
C THR A 329 8.87 -16.14 12.10
N TYR A 330 7.62 -16.30 11.70
CA TYR A 330 6.78 -15.15 11.36
C TYR A 330 6.66 -14.15 12.52
N GLU A 331 6.59 -14.65 13.76
CA GLU A 331 6.50 -13.83 14.97
C GLU A 331 7.78 -13.03 15.21
N GLU A 332 8.96 -13.65 15.03
CA GLU A 332 10.25 -12.94 15.08
C GLU A 332 10.35 -11.88 13.99
N PHE A 333 9.92 -12.21 12.77
CA PHE A 333 9.86 -11.28 11.64
C PHE A 333 9.02 -10.05 11.94
N LEU A 334 7.80 -10.23 12.44
CA LEU A 334 6.96 -9.09 12.80
C LEU A 334 7.62 -8.24 13.89
N SER A 335 8.28 -8.86 14.88
CA SER A 335 8.92 -8.15 15.99
C SER A 335 10.29 -7.55 15.68
N LEU A 336 10.83 -7.78 14.47
CA LEU A 336 12.24 -7.50 14.16
C LEU A 336 12.62 -6.03 14.34
N GLU A 337 11.80 -5.11 13.84
CA GLU A 337 12.09 -3.66 13.83
C GLU A 337 11.35 -2.91 14.95
N LYS A 338 10.24 -3.47 15.43
CA LYS A 338 9.42 -2.91 16.50
C LYS A 338 8.70 -4.04 17.23
N PRO A 339 8.62 -4.05 18.57
CA PRO A 339 7.82 -5.03 19.29
C PRO A 339 6.37 -5.01 18.82
N THR A 340 5.81 -6.18 18.54
CA THR A 340 4.42 -6.30 18.11
C THR A 340 3.48 -6.06 19.29
N SER A 341 2.40 -5.33 19.03
CA SER A 341 1.28 -5.19 19.96
C SER A 341 0.09 -6.01 19.47
N TYR A 342 -0.69 -6.54 20.40
CA TYR A 342 -1.92 -7.24 20.05
C TYR A 342 -2.88 -6.31 19.30
N ARG A 343 -3.45 -6.81 18.18
CA ARG A 343 -4.44 -6.08 17.39
C ARG A 343 -5.84 -6.69 17.55
N PRO A 344 -6.81 -5.96 18.13
CA PRO A 344 -8.16 -6.48 18.30
C PRO A 344 -8.88 -6.67 16.95
N HIS A 345 -9.56 -7.80 16.79
CA HIS A 345 -10.61 -7.99 15.79
C HIS A 345 -11.96 -7.49 16.34
N PRO A 346 -12.96 -7.13 15.51
CA PRO A 346 -14.27 -6.70 16.00
C PRO A 346 -14.92 -7.62 17.03
N THR A 347 -14.74 -8.95 16.91
CA THR A 347 -15.25 -9.92 17.90
C THR A 347 -14.58 -9.78 19.25
N ASP A 348 -13.28 -9.46 19.28
CA ASP A 348 -12.51 -9.29 20.52
C ASP A 348 -13.05 -8.09 21.29
N VAL A 349 -13.33 -6.98 20.59
CA VAL A 349 -13.95 -5.78 21.18
C VAL A 349 -15.33 -6.09 21.76
N LEU A 350 -16.17 -6.83 21.04
CA LEU A 350 -17.49 -7.25 21.54
C LEU A 350 -17.37 -8.17 22.76
N GLN A 351 -16.40 -9.08 22.75
CA GLN A 351 -16.15 -9.99 23.87
C GLN A 351 -15.69 -9.24 25.12
N ILE A 352 -14.74 -8.30 24.99
CA ILE A 352 -14.28 -7.49 26.12
C ILE A 352 -15.43 -6.61 26.65
N ARG A 353 -16.21 -5.98 25.78
CA ARG A 353 -17.41 -5.22 26.19
C ARG A 353 -18.38 -6.09 27.00
N TRP A 354 -18.65 -7.32 26.53
CA TRP A 354 -19.50 -8.27 27.24
C TRP A 354 -18.91 -8.67 28.60
N MET A 355 -17.59 -8.92 28.69
CA MET A 355 -16.91 -9.24 29.94
C MET A 355 -16.99 -8.09 30.96
N LEU A 356 -16.83 -6.85 30.51
CA LEU A 356 -17.00 -5.66 31.36
C LEU A 356 -18.44 -5.55 31.87
N GLY A 357 -19.42 -5.79 30.99
CA GLY A 357 -20.83 -5.86 31.38
C GLY A 357 -21.12 -6.95 32.41
N LYS A 358 -20.50 -8.13 32.28
CA LYS A 358 -20.59 -9.21 33.29
C LYS A 358 -19.98 -8.85 34.64
N LYS A 359 -19.05 -7.88 34.68
CA LYS A 359 -18.50 -7.32 35.91
C LYS A 359 -19.35 -6.17 36.49
N GLY A 360 -20.50 -5.87 35.89
CA GLY A 360 -21.46 -4.88 36.38
C GLY A 360 -21.24 -3.48 35.81
N LEU A 361 -20.37 -3.30 34.81
CA LEU A 361 -20.18 -2.00 34.18
C LEU A 361 -21.30 -1.72 33.15
N PRO A 362 -21.91 -0.53 33.18
CA PRO A 362 -22.79 -0.07 32.11
C PRO A 362 -22.07 -0.04 30.75
N ILE A 363 -22.84 -0.10 29.67
CA ILE A 363 -22.29 -0.14 28.31
C ILE A 363 -21.51 1.14 27.98
N GLU A 364 -21.98 2.30 28.46
CA GLU A 364 -21.36 3.60 28.23
C GLU A 364 -19.98 3.69 28.90
N ILE A 365 -19.86 3.15 30.11
CA ILE A 365 -18.59 3.08 30.84
C ILE A 365 -17.64 2.08 30.17
N SER A 366 -18.17 0.94 29.73
CA SER A 366 -17.40 -0.06 28.99
C SER A 366 -16.83 0.52 27.69
N ASP A 367 -17.63 1.29 26.96
CA ASP A 367 -17.22 1.98 25.72
C ASP A 367 -16.20 3.08 25.99
N SER A 368 -16.36 3.83 27.09
CA SER A 368 -15.38 4.82 27.52
C SER A 368 -14.03 4.16 27.85
N ILE A 369 -14.03 3.02 28.55
CA ILE A 369 -12.81 2.24 28.86
C ILE A 369 -12.14 1.73 27.59
N LEU A 370 -12.91 1.10 26.69
CA LEU A 370 -12.38 0.58 25.42
C LEU A 370 -11.78 1.70 24.56
N SER A 371 -12.47 2.85 24.48
CA SER A 371 -11.97 4.02 23.77
C SER A 371 -10.72 4.62 24.41
N ALA A 372 -10.66 4.70 25.75
CA ALA A 372 -9.50 5.23 26.47
C ALA A 372 -8.26 4.34 26.34
N ALA A 373 -8.47 3.02 26.23
CA ALA A 373 -7.42 2.04 26.00
C ALA A 373 -7.01 1.90 24.52
N ASP A 374 -7.63 2.66 23.60
CA ASP A 374 -7.48 2.49 22.16
C ASP A 374 -7.71 1.03 21.69
N TYR A 375 -8.63 0.34 22.39
CA TYR A 375 -9.02 -1.04 22.11
C TYR A 375 -10.13 -1.07 21.06
N VAL A 376 -9.82 -0.51 19.90
CA VAL A 376 -10.67 -0.50 18.71
C VAL A 376 -10.26 -1.62 17.75
N PRO A 377 -11.14 -2.04 16.82
CA PRO A 377 -10.75 -3.00 15.80
C PRO A 377 -9.59 -2.49 14.97
N LYS A 378 -8.50 -3.26 14.90
CA LYS A 378 -7.25 -2.93 14.19
C LYS A 378 -6.84 -3.98 13.16
N ARG A 379 -7.59 -5.09 13.05
CA ARG A 379 -7.42 -6.11 12.02
C ARG A 379 -8.76 -6.60 11.50
N SER A 380 -8.81 -7.04 10.25
CA SER A 380 -10.01 -7.62 9.65
C SER A 380 -10.01 -9.15 9.62
N LEU A 381 -8.83 -9.81 9.56
CA LEU A 381 -8.74 -11.26 9.64
C LEU A 381 -9.23 -11.74 11.02
N PRO A 382 -10.21 -12.66 11.10
CA PRO A 382 -10.67 -13.24 12.37
C PRO A 382 -9.57 -13.94 13.17
N ILE A 383 -8.70 -14.69 12.50
CA ILE A 383 -7.58 -15.41 13.10
C ILE A 383 -6.29 -14.72 12.68
N ASP A 384 -5.57 -14.23 13.68
CA ASP A 384 -4.49 -13.27 13.50
C ASP A 384 -3.34 -13.87 12.68
N GLY A 385 -2.82 -13.09 11.72
CA GLY A 385 -1.66 -13.46 10.90
C GLY A 385 -1.80 -14.73 10.03
N LYS A 386 -2.98 -15.37 9.93
CA LYS A 386 -3.16 -16.67 9.26
C LYS A 386 -4.16 -16.62 8.09
N PRO A 387 -3.88 -15.92 6.97
CA PRO A 387 -4.84 -15.75 5.87
C PRO A 387 -5.46 -17.05 5.34
N PHE A 388 -4.72 -18.16 5.28
CA PHE A 388 -5.25 -19.43 4.74
C PHE A 388 -6.02 -20.28 5.74
N HIS A 389 -6.12 -19.85 7.00
CA HIS A 389 -6.94 -20.54 7.98
C HIS A 389 -8.42 -20.58 7.52
N PRO A 390 -9.15 -21.71 7.66
CA PRO A 390 -10.53 -21.84 7.21
C PRO A 390 -11.48 -20.72 7.71
N GLY A 391 -11.32 -20.31 8.98
CA GLY A 391 -12.06 -19.19 9.58
C GLY A 391 -11.81 -17.82 8.93
N ASN A 392 -10.73 -17.66 8.17
CA ASN A 392 -10.38 -16.44 7.45
C ASN A 392 -10.78 -16.47 5.96
N LYS A 393 -11.31 -17.58 5.45
CA LYS A 393 -11.59 -17.78 4.01
C LYS A 393 -12.45 -16.67 3.41
N ALA A 394 -13.50 -16.23 4.12
CA ALA A 394 -14.39 -15.18 3.63
C ALA A 394 -13.66 -13.83 3.54
N GLU A 395 -12.87 -13.49 4.58
CA GLU A 395 -12.13 -12.25 4.61
C GLU A 395 -10.99 -12.21 3.59
N LEU A 396 -10.24 -13.30 3.46
CA LEU A 396 -9.22 -13.44 2.43
C LEU A 396 -9.83 -13.29 1.03
N GLY A 397 -11.02 -13.85 0.78
CA GLY A 397 -11.75 -13.67 -0.47
C GLY A 397 -12.04 -12.20 -0.76
N ARG A 398 -12.63 -11.48 0.21
CA ARG A 398 -12.91 -10.03 0.09
C ARG A 398 -11.65 -9.22 -0.20
N TYR A 399 -10.55 -9.54 0.49
CA TYR A 399 -9.29 -8.85 0.30
C TYR A 399 -8.67 -9.10 -1.08
N LEU A 400 -8.72 -10.34 -1.60
CA LEU A 400 -8.26 -10.64 -2.95
C LEU A 400 -9.13 -9.97 -4.02
N ASP A 401 -10.45 -9.91 -3.80
CA ASP A 401 -11.37 -9.14 -4.64
C ASP A 401 -10.98 -7.65 -4.64
N GLU A 402 -10.68 -7.08 -3.48
CA GLU A 402 -10.26 -5.68 -3.33
C GLU A 402 -8.93 -5.40 -4.03
N CYS A 403 -7.90 -6.23 -3.85
CA CYS A 403 -6.65 -6.14 -4.58
C CYS A 403 -6.90 -6.16 -6.11
N TRP A 404 -7.74 -7.08 -6.59
CA TRP A 404 -8.11 -7.12 -8.00
C TRP A 404 -8.80 -5.84 -8.46
N GLN A 405 -9.74 -5.31 -7.66
CA GLN A 405 -10.42 -4.05 -7.97
C GLN A 405 -9.45 -2.86 -8.00
N LEU A 406 -8.44 -2.81 -7.13
CA LEU A 406 -7.40 -1.76 -7.16
C LEU A 406 -6.58 -1.81 -8.45
N ILE A 407 -6.23 -3.01 -8.91
CA ILE A 407 -5.54 -3.22 -10.20
C ILE A 407 -6.41 -2.72 -11.35
N VAL A 408 -7.67 -3.14 -11.39
CA VAL A 408 -8.66 -2.76 -12.41
C VAL A 408 -8.90 -1.25 -12.44
N ARG A 409 -9.05 -0.60 -11.28
CA ARG A 409 -9.26 0.85 -11.17
C ARG A 409 -8.04 1.62 -11.66
N THR A 410 -6.84 1.15 -11.31
CA THR A 410 -5.59 1.75 -11.78
C THR A 410 -5.50 1.68 -13.30
N LEU A 411 -5.76 0.50 -13.89
CA LEU A 411 -5.81 0.33 -15.35
C LEU A 411 -6.87 1.22 -16.02
N ALA A 412 -8.06 1.32 -15.43
CA ALA A 412 -9.14 2.15 -15.96
C ALA A 412 -8.77 3.65 -15.96
N PHE A 413 -7.98 4.09 -14.99
CA PHE A 413 -7.53 5.49 -14.88
C PHE A 413 -6.54 5.90 -15.99
N PHE A 414 -5.58 5.04 -16.35
CA PHE A 414 -4.55 5.39 -17.34
C PHE A 414 -5.02 5.37 -18.80
N GLY A 415 -6.31 5.07 -19.03
CA GLY A 415 -6.78 4.64 -20.33
C GLY A 415 -6.22 3.25 -20.62
N ILE A 416 -6.99 2.45 -21.35
CA ILE A 416 -6.74 1.02 -21.63
C ILE A 416 -5.48 0.79 -22.50
N ASN A 417 -4.59 1.78 -22.60
CA ASN A 417 -3.36 1.65 -23.34
C ASN A 417 -2.33 0.80 -22.55
N ILE A 418 -2.51 -0.51 -22.67
CA ILE A 418 -1.63 -1.55 -22.14
C ILE A 418 -0.17 -1.30 -22.52
N SER A 419 0.14 -0.73 -23.69
CA SER A 419 1.55 -0.50 -24.07
C SER A 419 2.21 0.53 -23.15
N VAL A 420 1.51 1.61 -22.81
CA VAL A 420 1.99 2.60 -21.83
C VAL A 420 2.08 2.00 -20.43
N PHE A 421 1.13 1.14 -20.05
CA PHE A 421 1.16 0.44 -18.76
C PHE A 421 2.33 -0.56 -18.68
N LEU A 422 2.61 -1.33 -19.74
CA LEU A 422 3.72 -2.29 -19.78
C LEU A 422 5.09 -1.63 -19.95
N GLU A 423 5.19 -0.52 -20.69
CA GLU A 423 6.43 0.24 -20.85
C GLU A 423 6.79 1.03 -19.58
N ARG A 424 5.79 1.65 -18.92
CA ARG A 424 6.03 2.42 -17.68
C ARG A 424 6.15 1.55 -16.45
N PHE A 425 5.61 0.33 -16.49
CA PHE A 425 5.71 -0.63 -15.41
C PHE A 425 6.34 -1.92 -15.94
N PRO A 426 7.65 -2.15 -15.75
CA PRO A 426 8.23 -3.47 -15.85
C PRO A 426 7.83 -4.32 -14.63
N TRP A 427 6.55 -4.31 -14.24
CA TRP A 427 6.03 -4.92 -13.02
C TRP A 427 6.24 -6.43 -13.06
N ILE A 428 6.11 -7.06 -14.21
CA ILE A 428 6.27 -8.52 -14.36
C ILE A 428 7.71 -8.95 -14.16
N GLY A 429 8.66 -8.25 -14.80
CA GLY A 429 10.08 -8.47 -14.53
C GLY A 429 10.38 -8.25 -13.05
N ARG A 430 9.83 -7.18 -12.45
CA ARG A 430 9.97 -6.90 -11.01
C ARG A 430 9.27 -7.92 -10.11
N ILE A 431 8.17 -8.53 -10.52
CA ILE A 431 7.36 -9.47 -9.72
C ILE A 431 7.93 -10.87 -9.80
N ILE A 432 8.33 -11.31 -11.00
CA ILE A 432 9.09 -12.54 -11.15
C ILE A 432 10.37 -12.37 -10.33
N LYS A 433 11.13 -11.30 -10.55
CA LYS A 433 12.26 -10.92 -9.69
C LYS A 433 11.87 -10.83 -8.20
N PHE A 434 10.68 -10.36 -7.86
CA PHE A 434 10.26 -10.24 -6.46
C PHE A 434 10.05 -11.62 -5.81
N ILE A 435 9.42 -12.53 -6.54
CA ILE A 435 9.12 -13.91 -6.14
C ILE A 435 10.37 -14.79 -6.19
N THR A 436 11.22 -14.62 -7.21
CA THR A 436 12.38 -15.47 -7.52
C THR A 436 13.69 -14.93 -6.99
N ASP A 437 13.91 -13.62 -7.05
CA ASP A 437 15.12 -13.00 -6.49
C ASP A 437 14.91 -12.79 -5.00
N PHE A 438 15.28 -13.84 -4.29
CA PHE A 438 16.21 -13.68 -3.19
C PHE A 438 17.59 -13.67 -3.84
N ALA A 439 18.25 -12.52 -3.86
CA ALA A 439 19.65 -12.28 -4.22
C ALA A 439 19.84 -10.75 -4.14
N MET A 440 20.72 -10.16 -3.33
CA MET A 440 22.03 -10.60 -2.83
C MET A 440 22.30 -9.94 -1.46
N ALA A 441 22.84 -10.68 -0.49
CA ALA A 441 23.93 -10.12 0.29
C ALA A 441 25.17 -10.12 -0.66
N PRO A 442 25.98 -9.06 -0.70
CA PRO A 442 27.07 -8.90 -1.64
C PRO A 442 28.04 -10.08 -1.69
#